data_AF-A0A7J7P6M0-F1
#
_entry.id   AF-A0A7J7P6M0-F1
#
_cell.length_a   1.000
_cell.length_b   1.000
_cell.length_c   1.000
_cell.angle_alpha   90.00
_cell.angle_beta   90.00
_cell.angle_gamma   90.00
#
_symmetry.space_group_name_H-M   'P 1'
#
loop_
_entity.id
_entity.type
_entity.pdbx_description
1 polymer ?
#
loop_
_entity_poly.entity_id
_entity_poly.type
_entity_poly.pdbx_seq_one_letter_code
_entity_poly.pdbx_strand_id
1 'polypeptide(L)' 'MVRCQMNFKRLTLADFKIGIGRIPKKKTLIEALDAADVKNNWEKSSWGRKLIVQKRRAALTDFDRFKLMLAKIKKA' A
#
# COMPACT_ATOMS: atom_id res chain seq x y z
N MET A 1 -11.16 -1.64 10.80
CA MET A 1 -10.19 -0.60 11.21
C MET A 1 -10.81 0.26 12.31
N VAL A 2 -10.13 0.33 13.46
CA VAL A 2 -10.55 1.09 14.66
C VAL A 2 -9.59 2.29 14.80
N ARG A 3 -10.11 3.46 15.18
CA ARG A 3 -9.28 4.65 15.44
C ARG A 3 -8.48 4.42 16.72
N CYS A 4 -7.16 4.53 16.67
CA CYS A 4 -6.28 4.42 17.83
C CYS A 4 -5.21 5.51 17.80
N GLN A 5 -4.63 5.80 18.97
CA GLN A 5 -3.47 6.69 19.08
C GLN A 5 -2.21 5.94 18.62
N MET A 6 -1.36 6.62 17.83
CA MET A 6 -0.10 6.06 17.35
C MET A 6 1.03 7.08 17.54
N ASN A 7 2.23 6.58 17.84
CA ASN A 7 3.43 7.40 17.92
C ASN A 7 3.95 7.74 16.50
N PHE A 8 4.31 8.99 16.25
CA PHE A 8 4.85 9.47 14.98
C PHE A 8 6.12 8.71 14.55
N LYS A 9 6.94 8.23 15.51
CA LYS A 9 8.13 7.40 15.19
C LYS A 9 7.80 6.07 14.49
N ARG A 10 6.56 5.58 14.59
CA ARG A 10 6.09 4.35 13.93
C ARG A 10 5.41 4.60 12.59
N LEU A 11 5.32 5.87 12.17
CA LEU A 11 4.65 6.28 10.94
C LEU A 11 5.69 6.79 9.95
N THR A 12 5.45 6.51 8.69
CA THR A 12 6.21 7.05 7.55
C THR A 12 5.23 7.83 6.69
N LEU A 13 5.57 9.07 6.40
CA LEU A 13 4.69 9.95 5.62
C LEU A 13 4.69 9.51 4.16
N ALA A 14 3.50 9.50 3.56
CA ALA A 14 3.34 9.37 2.12
C ALA A 14 3.16 10.76 1.52
N ASP A 15 3.49 10.92 0.24
CA ASP A 15 3.40 12.20 -0.48
C ASP A 15 1.95 12.68 -0.73
N PHE A 16 0.95 11.88 -0.34
CA PHE A 16 -0.47 12.18 -0.53
C PHE A 16 -0.99 13.09 0.60
N LYS A 17 -1.58 14.23 0.22
CA LYS A 17 -2.24 15.14 1.14
C LYS A 17 -3.72 15.28 0.78
N ILE A 18 -4.59 15.07 1.77
CA ILE A 18 -6.04 15.29 1.63
C ILE A 18 -6.42 16.47 2.53
N GLY A 19 -7.16 17.43 1.98
CA GLY A 19 -7.72 18.55 2.73
C GLY A 19 -8.91 18.09 3.56
N ILE A 20 -8.68 17.70 4.82
CA ILE A 20 -9.73 17.37 5.79
C ILE A 20 -9.66 18.30 7.00
N GLY A 21 -10.82 18.62 7.57
CA GLY A 21 -10.89 19.34 8.84
C GLY A 21 -10.26 18.55 10.00
N ARG A 22 -9.90 19.23 11.08
CA ARG A 22 -9.33 18.59 12.28
C ARG A 22 -10.38 17.69 12.94
N ILE A 23 -10.06 16.40 13.09
CA ILE A 23 -10.92 15.35 13.69
C ILE A 23 -12.23 15.12 12.89
N PRO A 24 -12.16 14.57 11.66
CA PRO A 24 -13.37 14.22 10.91
C PRO A 24 -14.07 12.99 11.50
N LYS A 25 -15.36 12.81 11.20
CA LYS A 25 -16.07 11.55 11.46
C LYS A 25 -15.57 10.46 10.49
N LYS A 26 -15.74 9.19 10.86
CA LYS A 26 -15.23 8.07 10.03
C LYS A 26 -15.86 8.05 8.62
N LYS A 27 -17.15 8.37 8.52
CA LYS A 27 -17.89 8.39 7.23
C LYS A 27 -17.29 9.42 6.26
N THR A 28 -17.17 10.67 6.71
CA THR A 28 -16.62 11.76 5.90
C THR A 28 -15.15 11.55 5.53
N LEU A 29 -14.37 10.88 6.38
CA LEU A 29 -12.99 10.51 6.06
C LEU A 29 -12.90 9.46 4.94
N ILE A 30 -13.78 8.46 4.96
CA ILE A 30 -13.81 7.42 3.91
C ILE A 30 -14.23 8.04 2.59
N GLU A 31 -15.27 8.87 2.59
CA GLU A 31 -15.73 9.60 1.40
C GLU A 31 -14.62 10.48 0.81
N ALA A 32 -13.87 11.21 1.65
CA ALA A 32 -12.75 12.04 1.21
C ALA A 32 -11.56 11.21 0.67
N LEU A 33 -11.30 10.03 1.23
CA LEU A 33 -10.26 9.12 0.77
C LEU A 33 -10.61 8.52 -0.61
N ASP A 34 -11.87 8.13 -0.79
CA ASP A 34 -12.38 7.58 -2.04
C ASP A 34 -12.44 8.66 -3.13
N ALA A 35 -12.90 9.87 -2.80
CA ALA A 35 -12.94 11.00 -3.73
C ALA A 35 -11.54 11.43 -4.21
N ALA A 36 -10.52 11.31 -3.35
CA ALA A 36 -9.14 11.64 -3.69
C ALA A 36 -8.38 10.48 -4.38
N ASP A 37 -9.04 9.34 -4.62
CA ASP A 37 -8.50 8.11 -5.21
C ASP A 37 -7.11 7.70 -4.66
N VAL A 38 -6.92 7.91 -3.35
CA VAL A 38 -5.60 7.73 -2.71
C VAL A 38 -5.17 6.28 -2.76
N LYS A 39 -6.12 5.34 -2.76
CA LYS A 39 -5.82 3.91 -2.82
C LYS A 39 -5.19 3.51 -4.15
N ASN A 40 -5.74 3.94 -5.28
CA ASN A 40 -5.16 3.62 -6.59
C ASN A 40 -3.81 4.33 -6.76
N ASN A 41 -3.71 5.57 -6.31
CA ASN A 41 -2.46 6.33 -6.35
C ASN A 41 -1.37 5.68 -5.48
N TRP A 42 -1.75 5.14 -4.32
CA TRP A 42 -0.87 4.36 -3.46
C TRP A 42 -0.38 3.08 -4.14
N GLU A 43 -1.26 2.31 -4.78
CA GLU A 43 -0.88 1.08 -5.50
C GLU A 43 0.06 1.35 -6.69
N LYS A 44 -0.11 2.51 -7.36
CA LYS A 44 0.77 2.96 -8.45
C LYS A 44 2.11 3.52 -7.95
N SER A 45 2.17 4.00 -6.71
CA SER A 45 3.39 4.56 -6.13
C SER A 45 4.50 3.50 -6.08
N SER A 46 5.75 3.94 -6.24
CA SER A 46 6.93 3.06 -6.17
C SER A 46 7.02 2.33 -4.83
N TRP A 47 6.71 3.04 -3.73
CA TRP A 47 6.71 2.50 -2.38
C TRP A 47 5.58 1.49 -2.14
N GLY A 48 4.34 1.82 -2.52
CA GLY A 48 3.20 0.90 -2.43
C GLY A 48 3.42 -0.35 -3.26
N ARG A 49 3.94 -0.22 -4.49
CA ARG A 49 4.32 -1.35 -5.34
C ARG A 49 5.37 -2.24 -4.69
N LYS A 50 6.39 -1.66 -4.02
CA LYS A 50 7.42 -2.43 -3.30
C LYS A 50 6.80 -3.28 -2.17
N LEU A 51 5.90 -2.70 -1.39
CA LEU A 51 5.18 -3.42 -0.32
C LEU A 51 4.30 -4.54 -0.87
N ILE A 52 3.57 -4.28 -1.97
CA ILE A 52 2.73 -5.29 -2.63
C ILE A 52 3.58 -6.45 -3.15
N VAL A 53 4.72 -6.16 -3.80
CA VAL A 53 5.64 -7.19 -4.29
C VAL A 53 6.22 -8.00 -3.13
N GLN A 54 6.60 -7.37 -2.02
CA GLN A 54 7.10 -8.07 -0.84
C GLN A 54 6.03 -9.01 -0.26
N LYS A 55 4.79 -8.54 -0.13
CA LYS A 55 3.66 -9.36 0.32
C LYS A 55 3.39 -10.54 -0.61
N ARG A 56 3.38 -10.30 -1.93
CA ARG A 56 3.22 -11.37 -2.94
C ARG A 56 4.34 -12.39 -2.85
N ARG A 57 5.60 -11.96 -2.72
CA ARG A 57 6.76 -12.85 -2.59
C ARG A 57 6.72 -13.70 -1.32
N ALA A 58 6.26 -13.13 -0.21
CA ALA A 58 6.08 -13.85 1.05
C ALA A 58 5.01 -14.95 0.93
N ALA A 59 3.97 -14.73 0.12
CA ALA A 59 2.88 -15.68 -0.12
C ALA A 59 3.18 -16.74 -1.21
N LEU A 60 4.33 -16.71 -1.87
CA LEU A 60 4.66 -17.66 -2.94
C LEU A 60 4.85 -19.09 -2.40
N THR A 61 4.32 -20.05 -3.14
CA THR A 61 4.62 -21.47 -2.94
C THR A 61 5.95 -21.84 -3.61
N ASP A 62 6.52 -22.99 -3.24
CA ASP A 62 7.79 -23.46 -3.79
C ASP A 62 7.75 -23.57 -5.32
N PHE A 63 6.66 -24.13 -5.87
CA PHE A 63 6.48 -24.25 -7.31
C PHE A 63 6.44 -22.88 -8.02
N ASP A 64 5.83 -21.86 -7.41
CA ASP A 64 5.79 -20.52 -8.01
C ASP A 64 7.17 -19.83 -7.99
N ARG A 65 8.02 -20.15 -6.99
CA ARG A 65 9.42 -19.70 -6.97
C ARG A 65 10.22 -20.34 -8.09
N PHE A 66 10.02 -21.63 -8.34
CA PHE A 66 10.64 -22.32 -9.47
C PHE A 66 10.25 -21.71 -10.82
N LYS A 67 8.97 -21.40 -11.05
CA LYS A 67 8.51 -20.69 -12.25
C LYS A 67 9.17 -19.32 -12.42
N LEU A 68 9.28 -18.55 -11.34
CA LEU A 68 9.95 -17.25 -11.33
C LEU A 68 11.43 -17.36 -11.68
N MET A 69 12.12 -18.40 -11.18
CA MET A 69 13.51 -18.69 -11.52
C MET A 69 13.68 -18.94 -13.02
N LEU A 70 12.87 -19.83 -13.60
CA LEU A 70 12.92 -20.13 -15.04
C LEU A 70 12.62 -18.90 -15.89
N ALA A 71 11.61 -18.10 -15.52
CA ALA A 71 11.27 -16.87 -16.22
C ALA A 71 12.42 -15.85 -16.20
N LYS A 72 13.21 -15.81 -15.10
CA LYS A 72 14.39 -14.95 -14.99
C LYS A 72 15.53 -15.43 -15.88
N ILE A 73 15.77 -16.75 -15.94
CA ILE A 73 16.79 -17.36 -16.81
C ILE A 73 16.46 -17.10 -18.28
N LYS A 74 15.21 -17.29 -18.70
CA LYS A 74 14.78 -17.09 -20.11
C LYS A 74 14.82 -15.62 -20.56
N LYS A 75 14.73 -14.68 -19.62
CA LYS A 75 14.77 -13.24 -19.91
C LYS A 75 16.21 -12.70 -20.04
N ALA A 76 17.16 -13.37 -19.41
CA ALA A 76 18.59 -13.08 -19.57
C ALA A 76 19.08 -13.59 -20.93
#